data_AF-A0A422QEH8-F1
#
_entry.id   AF-A0A422QEH8-F1
#
_cell.length_a   1.000
_cell.length_b   1.000
_cell.length_c   1.000
_cell.angle_alpha   90.00
_cell.angle_beta   90.00
_cell.angle_gamma   90.00
#
_symmetry.space_group_name_H-M   'P 1'
#
loop_
_entity.id
_entity.type
_entity.pdbx_description
1 polymer ?
#
loop_
_entity_poly.entity_id
_entity_poly.type
_entity_poly.pdbx_seq_one_letter_code
_entity_poly.pdbx_strand_id
1 'polypeptide(L)'
;MSKEHLLASLGLSRATINRKERSATPLSRDESERVLGVGMLIGMVHTMVQQSGDPDGFDAARWVAGWLASPVPALAGATPASYMDTIEGQRLVAELLARTQSGVYA
;
A
#
# COMPACT_ATOMS: atom_id res chain seq x y z
N MET A 1 4.99 -9.07 1.46
CA MET A 1 4.33 -9.37 0.17
C MET A 1 5.36 -9.43 -0.97
N SER A 2 5.16 -10.26 -2.00
CA SER A 2 6.06 -10.33 -3.18
C SER A 2 5.76 -9.24 -4.21
N LYS A 3 6.73 -8.93 -5.11
CA LYS A 3 6.51 -7.99 -6.25
C LYS A 3 5.29 -8.40 -7.08
N GLU A 4 5.09 -9.69 -7.31
CA GLU A 4 3.98 -10.19 -8.13
C GLU A 4 2.61 -9.95 -7.48
N HIS A 5 2.48 -10.23 -6.18
CA HIS A 5 1.25 -9.93 -5.45
C HIS A 5 0.97 -8.43 -5.39
N LEU A 6 2.01 -7.61 -5.20
CA LEU A 6 1.87 -6.16 -5.22
C LEU A 6 1.33 -5.69 -6.58
N LEU A 7 1.94 -6.11 -7.69
CA LEU A 7 1.49 -5.73 -9.02
C LEU A 7 0.03 -6.15 -9.25
N ALA A 8 -0.35 -7.36 -8.86
CA ALA A 8 -1.72 -7.84 -8.97
C ALA A 8 -2.70 -6.98 -8.16
N SER A 9 -2.36 -6.62 -6.92
CA SER A 9 -3.20 -5.77 -6.05
C SER A 9 -3.42 -4.35 -6.58
N LEU A 10 -2.52 -3.86 -7.44
CA LEU A 10 -2.61 -2.55 -8.08
C LEU A 10 -3.30 -2.60 -9.46
N GLY A 11 -3.81 -3.78 -9.85
CA GLY A 11 -4.34 -4.00 -11.20
C GLY A 11 -3.28 -3.90 -12.30
N LEU A 12 -2.00 -4.13 -11.97
CA LEU A 12 -0.88 -4.02 -12.90
C LEU A 12 -0.51 -5.40 -13.44
N SER A 13 -0.58 -5.54 -14.77
CA SER A 13 -0.14 -6.77 -15.44
C SER A 13 1.38 -6.93 -15.34
N ARG A 14 1.86 -8.01 -14.72
CA ARG A 14 3.28 -8.37 -14.66
C ARG A 14 3.95 -8.34 -16.04
N ALA A 15 3.28 -8.88 -17.07
CA ALA A 15 3.81 -8.90 -18.43
C ALA A 15 4.00 -7.48 -18.98
N THR A 16 3.04 -6.60 -18.72
CA THR A 16 3.10 -5.19 -19.15
C THR A 16 4.22 -4.43 -18.42
N ILE A 17 4.32 -4.60 -17.11
CA ILE A 17 5.37 -3.97 -16.30
C ILE A 17 6.76 -4.45 -16.73
N ASN A 18 6.96 -5.76 -16.90
CA ASN A 18 8.24 -6.31 -17.36
C ASN A 18 8.61 -5.81 -18.77
N ARG A 19 7.62 -5.66 -19.67
CA ARG A 19 7.85 -5.09 -20.99
C ARG A 19 8.32 -3.63 -20.88
N LYS A 20 7.61 -2.81 -20.09
CA LYS A 20 7.94 -1.40 -19.86
C LYS A 20 9.34 -1.22 -19.23
N GLU A 21 9.68 -2.08 -18.26
CA GLU A 21 10.99 -2.10 -17.62
C GLU A 21 12.12 -2.38 -18.63
N ARG A 22 11.94 -3.39 -19.51
CA ARG A 22 12.92 -3.72 -20.57
C ARG A 22 13.07 -2.61 -21.62
N SER A 23 12.00 -1.90 -21.94
CA SER A 23 12.00 -0.85 -22.95
C SER A 23 12.21 0.56 -22.36
N ALA A 24 12.59 0.67 -21.08
CA ALA A 24 12.71 1.93 -20.35
C ALA A 24 11.51 2.88 -20.55
N THR A 25 10.32 2.30 -20.69
CA THR A 25 9.08 3.04 -20.93
C THR A 25 8.45 3.39 -19.59
N PRO A 26 8.04 4.65 -19.36
CA PRO A 26 7.39 5.02 -18.11
C PRO A 26 6.06 4.30 -17.93
N LEU A 27 5.64 4.19 -16.67
CA LEU A 27 4.27 3.82 -16.32
C LEU A 27 3.30 4.82 -16.94
N SER A 28 2.07 4.39 -17.25
CA SER A 28 1.02 5.36 -17.57
C SER A 28 0.70 6.21 -16.34
N ARG A 29 -0.06 7.28 -16.54
CA ARG A 29 -0.51 8.13 -15.43
C ARG A 29 -1.23 7.31 -14.36
N ASP A 30 -2.25 6.55 -14.75
CA ASP A 30 -3.07 5.77 -13.82
C ASP A 30 -2.24 4.69 -13.08
N GLU A 31 -1.32 4.01 -13.78
CA GLU A 31 -0.41 3.05 -13.16
C GLU A 31 0.52 3.74 -12.15
N SER A 32 1.01 4.92 -12.49
CA SER A 32 1.87 5.72 -11.61
C SER A 32 1.12 6.17 -10.37
N GLU A 33 -0.12 6.65 -10.52
CA GLU A 33 -0.97 7.07 -9.39
C GLU A 33 -1.20 5.91 -8.42
N ARG A 34 -1.48 4.70 -8.93
CA ARG A 34 -1.65 3.52 -8.07
C ARG A 34 -0.37 3.14 -7.32
N VAL A 35 0.78 3.20 -7.97
CA VAL A 35 2.07 2.95 -7.32
C VAL A 35 2.37 4.02 -6.27
N LEU A 36 2.07 5.29 -6.54
CA LEU A 36 2.25 6.39 -5.61
C LEU A 36 1.38 6.23 -4.35
N GLY A 37 0.19 5.66 -4.46
CA GLY A 37 -0.64 5.33 -3.29
C GLY A 37 0.04 4.39 -2.29
N VAL A 38 0.83 3.42 -2.77
CA VAL A 38 1.63 2.57 -1.88
C VAL A 38 2.71 3.38 -1.17
N GLY A 39 3.38 4.28 -1.89
CA GLY A 39 4.36 5.20 -1.32
C GLY A 39 3.75 6.13 -0.26
N MET A 40 2.53 6.62 -0.48
CA MET A 40 1.78 7.40 0.49
C MET A 40 1.56 6.62 1.79
N LEU A 41 1.11 5.35 1.71
CA LEU A 41 0.91 4.51 2.89
C LEU A 41 2.21 4.30 3.68
N ILE A 42 3.33 4.08 2.98
CA ILE A 42 4.66 3.96 3.62
C ILE A 42 5.02 5.25 4.36
N GLY A 43 4.82 6.40 3.74
CA GLY A 43 5.05 7.71 4.36
C GLY A 43 4.16 7.94 5.59
N MET A 44 2.89 7.53 5.53
CA MET A 44 1.96 7.60 6.67
C MET A 44 2.47 6.75 7.83
N VAL A 45 2.80 5.47 7.62
CA VAL A 45 3.31 4.60 8.69
C VAL A 45 4.61 5.12 9.26
N HIS A 46 5.54 5.61 8.42
CA HIS A 46 6.78 6.21 8.89
C HIS A 46 6.49 7.41 9.81
N THR A 47 5.56 8.29 9.42
CA THR A 47 5.14 9.44 10.23
C THR A 47 4.50 9.01 11.55
N MET A 48 3.64 7.98 11.53
CA MET A 48 2.98 7.44 12.72
C MET A 48 4.00 6.92 13.74
N VAL A 49 5.01 6.18 13.29
CA VAL A 49 6.07 5.65 14.17
C VAL A 49 6.93 6.77 14.74
N GLN A 50 7.33 7.73 13.90
CA GLN A 50 8.07 8.92 14.34
C GLN A 50 7.34 9.71 15.44
N GLN A 51 6.01 9.76 15.38
CA GLN A 51 5.19 10.43 16.38
C GLN A 51 4.97 9.60 17.66
N SER A 52 5.20 8.29 17.60
CA SER A 52 4.85 7.35 18.68
C SER A 52 6.04 6.89 19.53
N GLY A 53 7.28 7.25 19.17
CA GLY A 53 8.46 6.87 19.94
C GLY A 53 9.74 6.82 19.11
N ASP A 54 10.51 5.74 19.27
CA ASP A 54 11.80 5.52 18.61
C ASP A 54 11.63 4.78 17.27
N PRO A 55 11.93 5.41 16.13
CA PRO A 55 11.85 4.79 14.81
C PRO A 55 13.00 3.82 14.51
N ASP A 56 14.04 3.76 15.33
CA ASP A 56 15.28 3.09 14.98
C ASP A 56 15.06 1.60 14.68
N GLY A 57 15.48 1.18 13.48
CA GLY A 57 15.31 -0.18 12.99
C GLY A 57 13.91 -0.53 12.45
N PHE A 58 12.94 0.40 12.48
CA PHE A 58 11.61 0.16 11.93
C PHE A 58 11.57 0.33 10.41
N ASP A 59 11.25 -0.75 9.70
CA ASP A 59 11.06 -0.75 8.25
C ASP A 59 9.58 -0.57 7.89
N ALA A 60 9.18 0.68 7.63
CA ALA A 60 7.81 1.03 7.27
C ALA A 60 7.33 0.35 5.99
N ALA A 61 8.21 0.18 5.00
CA ALA A 61 7.87 -0.49 3.76
C ALA A 61 7.57 -1.97 3.99
N ARG A 62 8.39 -2.65 4.80
CA ARG A 62 8.15 -4.04 5.19
C ARG A 62 6.88 -4.19 6.00
N TRP A 63 6.61 -3.27 6.93
CA TRP A 63 5.39 -3.29 7.74
C TRP A 63 4.14 -3.11 6.87
N VAL A 64 4.11 -2.11 5.98
CA VAL A 64 2.99 -1.89 5.04
C VAL A 64 2.79 -3.10 4.14
N ALA A 65 3.88 -3.70 3.63
CA ALA A 65 3.79 -4.91 2.82
C ALA A 65 3.25 -6.13 3.57
N GLY A 66 3.36 -6.16 4.90
CA GLY A 66 2.72 -7.17 5.75
C GLY A 66 1.24 -6.84 5.94
N TRP A 67 0.95 -5.62 6.40
CA TRP A 67 -0.40 -5.15 6.70
C TRP A 67 -1.34 -5.21 5.48
N LEU A 68 -0.88 -4.82 4.29
CA LEU A 68 -1.65 -4.91 3.05
C LEU A 68 -2.10 -6.34 2.75
N ALA A 69 -1.35 -7.36 3.18
CA ALA A 69 -1.64 -8.77 2.95
C ALA A 69 -2.41 -9.43 4.13
N SER A 70 -2.64 -8.71 5.22
CA SER A 70 -3.34 -9.22 6.40
C SER A 70 -4.84 -8.92 6.32
N PRO A 71 -5.73 -9.89 6.61
CA PRO A 71 -7.16 -9.65 6.77
C PRO A 71 -7.42 -8.58 7.85
N VAL A 72 -8.29 -7.62 7.56
CA VAL A 72 -8.68 -6.59 8.52
C VAL A 72 -10.18 -6.73 8.88
N PRO A 73 -10.55 -6.83 10.17
CA PRO A 73 -11.95 -6.96 10.59
C PRO A 73 -12.86 -5.84 10.09
N ALA A 74 -12.36 -4.59 10.06
CA ALA A 74 -13.10 -3.43 9.55
C ALA A 74 -13.43 -3.52 8.06
N LEU A 75 -12.75 -4.41 7.31
CA LEU A 75 -13.02 -4.72 5.91
C LEU A 75 -13.75 -6.07 5.75
N ALA A 76 -14.48 -6.51 6.78
CA ALA A 76 -15.17 -7.80 6.80
C ALA A 76 -14.25 -9.01 6.50
N GLY A 77 -12.98 -8.92 6.92
CA GLY A 77 -11.97 -9.97 6.68
C GLY A 77 -11.27 -9.90 5.32
N ALA A 78 -11.58 -8.91 4.48
CA ALA A 78 -10.78 -8.62 3.30
C ALA A 78 -9.41 -8.03 3.69
N THR A 79 -8.46 -8.10 2.75
CA THR A 79 -7.13 -7.51 2.92
C THR A 79 -7.14 -6.07 2.38
N PRO A 80 -6.37 -5.12 2.94
CA PRO A 80 -6.28 -3.79 2.37
C PRO A 80 -5.80 -3.80 0.90
N ALA A 81 -4.95 -4.76 0.52
CA ALA A 81 -4.51 -4.95 -0.87
C ALA A 81 -5.65 -5.13 -1.87
N SER A 82 -6.82 -5.69 -1.47
CA SER A 82 -7.93 -5.90 -2.39
C SER A 82 -8.63 -4.60 -2.84
N TYR A 83 -8.26 -3.45 -2.28
CA TYR A 83 -8.82 -2.14 -2.60
C TYR A 83 -7.80 -1.22 -3.30
N MET A 84 -6.57 -1.69 -3.56
CA MET A 84 -5.47 -0.83 -4.01
C MET A 84 -5.45 -0.58 -5.53
N ASP A 85 -6.37 -1.15 -6.30
CA ASP A 85 -6.46 -1.03 -7.75
C ASP A 85 -7.19 0.23 -8.24
N THR A 86 -7.82 0.97 -7.32
CA THR A 86 -8.55 2.22 -7.57
C THR A 86 -8.09 3.33 -6.63
N ILE A 87 -8.21 4.58 -7.06
CA ILE A 87 -7.82 5.74 -6.23
C ILE A 87 -8.73 5.87 -5.01
N GLU A 88 -10.03 5.63 -5.19
CA GLU A 88 -11.03 5.64 -4.12
C GLU A 88 -10.75 4.54 -3.09
N GLY A 89 -10.37 3.34 -3.55
CA GLY A 89 -10.00 2.24 -2.65
C GLY A 89 -8.70 2.52 -1.88
N GLN A 90 -7.71 3.13 -2.54
CA GLN A 90 -6.48 3.59 -1.86
C GLN A 90 -6.77 4.65 -0.80
N ARG A 91 -7.70 5.57 -1.08
CA ARG A 91 -8.15 6.57 -0.10
C ARG A 91 -8.83 5.89 1.11
N LEU A 92 -9.71 4.92 0.87
CA LEU A 92 -10.35 4.14 1.94
C LEU A 92 -9.29 3.45 2.82
N VAL A 93 -8.29 2.81 2.20
CA VAL A 93 -7.20 2.13 2.90
C VAL A 93 -6.35 3.11 3.72
N ALA A 94 -6.06 4.29 3.18
CA ALA A 94 -5.35 5.35 3.90
C ALA A 94 -6.15 5.87 5.09
N GLU A 95 -7.45 6.11 4.93
CA GLU A 95 -8.34 6.52 6.03
C GLU A 95 -8.43 5.44 7.11
N LEU A 96 -8.49 4.16 6.73
CA LEU A 96 -8.44 3.04 7.66
C LEU A 96 -7.13 3.03 8.47
N LEU A 97 -5.99 3.21 7.79
CA LEU A 97 -4.68 3.28 8.43
C LEU A 97 -4.57 4.48 9.39
N ALA A 98 -5.13 5.64 9.04
CA ALA A 98 -5.15 6.79 9.93
C ALA A 98 -5.96 6.52 11.21
N ARG A 99 -7.08 5.78 11.11
CA ARG A 99 -7.93 5.45 12.26
C ARG A 99 -7.28 4.49 13.24
N THR A 100 -6.39 3.61 12.79
CA THR A 100 -5.64 2.71 13.70
C THR A 100 -4.67 3.50 14.58
N GLN A 101 -4.09 4.62 14.10
CA GLN A 101 -3.29 5.53 14.93
C GLN A 101 -4.11 6.12 16.09
N SER A 102 -5.35 6.50 15.81
CA SER A 102 -6.24 7.10 16.81
C SER A 102 -6.88 6.10 17.78
N GLY A 103 -6.63 4.79 17.62
CA GLY A 103 -7.22 3.74 18.47
C GLY A 103 -8.71 3.48 18.23
N VAL A 104 -9.26 3.88 17.07
CA VAL A 104 -10.71 3.88 16.81
C VAL A 104 -11.26 2.51 16.34
N TYR A 105 -10.41 1.49 16.15
CA TYR A 105 -10.84 0.12 15.84
C TYR A 105 -9.93 -0.91 16.49
N ALA A 106 -10.00 -1.04 17.82
CA ALA A 106 -9.48 -2.18 18.58
C ALA A 106 -10.64 -3.02 19.13
#